data_AF-A0A2A4SEF4-F1
#
_entry.id   AF-A0A2A4SEF4-F1
#
_cell.length_a   1.000
_cell.length_b   1.000
_cell.length_c   1.000
_cell.angle_alpha   90.00
_cell.angle_beta   90.00
_cell.angle_gamma   90.00
#
_symmetry.space_group_name_H-M   'P 1'
#
loop_
_entity.id
_entity.type
_entity.pdbx_description
1 polymer ?
#
loop_
_entity_poly.entity_id
_entity_poly.type
_entity_poly.pdbx_seq_one_letter_code
_entity_poly.pdbx_strand_id
1 'polypeptide(L)'
;MMYRLLILVPVMFLSACVLTENTRKSALNLPALELQGGSSKSITVGILDERPYVVSGEKPATYIGQFQLSMGDPYDAFTSSKQPMAAEFTTKLPSLLTQKFPQVKTINLPTGTSKQMAVELLLESGDDKAVLITLKEWKSHTAIDTSLWFDAQLEVFNTEKQLLSYKRTQGHDTFGGAAIAGPITNAKRTLPHAFRQKMQALFSDTLVIASLSFDKAPPIAVRAVDDTSVPVVDLIEPQACTVELILYWKNAGMPDQEILSKCHSVK
;
A
#
# COMPACT_ATOMS: atom_id res chain seq x y z
N MET A 1 -6.40 -58.07 -27.15
CA MET A 1 -6.27 -57.93 -25.69
C MET A 1 -5.00 -57.14 -25.40
N MET A 2 -5.09 -55.80 -25.38
CA MET A 2 -4.16 -54.88 -24.68
C MET A 2 -4.56 -53.46 -25.05
N TYR A 3 -5.08 -52.77 -24.03
CA TYR A 3 -5.46 -51.38 -23.96
C TYR A 3 -4.56 -50.44 -24.76
N ARG A 4 -5.03 -49.95 -25.91
CA ARG A 4 -4.59 -48.67 -26.49
C ARG A 4 -5.54 -47.58 -26.01
N LEU A 5 -5.55 -47.39 -24.69
CA LEU A 5 -6.25 -46.31 -24.01
C LEU A 5 -5.21 -45.19 -23.82
N LEU A 6 -4.91 -44.49 -24.90
CA LEU A 6 -3.96 -43.38 -24.91
C LEU A 6 -4.44 -42.27 -25.86
N ILE A 7 -5.73 -41.98 -25.77
CA ILE A 7 -6.39 -40.83 -26.39
C ILE A 7 -7.21 -40.18 -25.29
N LEU A 8 -6.57 -39.43 -24.42
CA LEU A 8 -7.18 -38.38 -23.61
C LEU A 8 -6.09 -37.71 -22.77
N VAL A 9 -6.10 -36.38 -22.79
CA VAL A 9 -5.22 -35.47 -22.03
C VAL A 9 -3.86 -35.22 -22.72
N PRO A 10 -3.77 -34.13 -23.50
CA PRO A 10 -3.46 -32.85 -22.87
C PRO A 10 -4.29 -31.69 -23.44
N VAL A 11 -5.44 -31.42 -22.85
CA VAL A 11 -6.22 -30.18 -23.07
C VAL A 11 -6.32 -29.34 -21.78
N MET A 12 -5.71 -29.78 -20.68
CA MET A 12 -5.81 -29.13 -19.36
C MET A 12 -4.61 -28.23 -18.98
N PHE A 13 -4.00 -27.52 -19.94
CA PHE A 13 -3.01 -26.47 -19.60
C PHE A 13 -3.28 -25.15 -20.31
N LEU A 14 -4.56 -24.84 -20.59
CA LEU A 14 -4.99 -23.53 -21.08
C LEU A 14 -5.93 -22.86 -20.07
N SER A 15 -5.63 -22.95 -18.77
CA SER A 15 -6.11 -21.94 -17.81
C SER A 15 -5.08 -20.81 -17.73
N ALA A 16 -4.79 -20.19 -18.87
CA ALA A 16 -4.27 -18.84 -18.85
C ALA A 16 -5.46 -17.98 -18.41
N CYS A 17 -5.43 -17.50 -17.16
CA CYS A 17 -6.22 -16.32 -16.80
C CYS A 17 -5.68 -15.17 -17.63
N VAL A 18 -6.19 -15.06 -18.85
CA VAL A 18 -6.11 -13.85 -19.65
C VAL A 18 -6.90 -12.81 -18.86
N LEU A 19 -6.19 -11.96 -18.12
CA LEU A 19 -6.69 -10.70 -17.61
C LEU A 19 -6.93 -9.75 -18.81
N THR A 20 -7.88 -10.08 -19.69
CA THR A 20 -8.44 -9.12 -20.65
C THR A 20 -9.52 -8.31 -19.96
N GLU A 21 -9.11 -7.52 -18.98
CA GLU A 21 -9.88 -6.33 -18.67
C GLU A 21 -9.25 -5.19 -19.46
N ASN A 22 -10.06 -4.58 -20.31
CA ASN A 22 -9.66 -3.54 -21.24
C ASN A 22 -9.37 -2.27 -20.42
N THR A 23 -8.22 -2.21 -19.75
CA THR A 23 -7.78 -1.16 -18.79
C THR A 23 -7.51 0.20 -19.46
N ARG A 24 -7.96 0.41 -20.70
CA ARG A 24 -7.78 1.67 -21.43
C ARG A 24 -8.51 2.87 -20.82
N LYS A 25 -9.54 2.69 -20.00
CA LYS A 25 -10.45 3.80 -19.62
C LYS A 25 -10.28 4.44 -18.25
N SER A 26 -9.42 3.93 -17.37
CA SER A 26 -8.95 4.72 -16.20
C SER A 26 -7.88 3.95 -15.49
N ALA A 27 -6.66 4.49 -15.49
CA ALA A 27 -5.51 3.88 -14.85
C ALA A 27 -5.82 3.53 -13.38
N LEU A 28 -6.57 4.38 -12.65
CA LEU A 28 -6.86 4.20 -11.22
C LEU A 28 -8.26 3.68 -10.87
N ASN A 29 -8.98 3.03 -11.80
CA ASN A 29 -10.21 2.31 -11.44
C ASN A 29 -9.82 0.90 -10.98
N LEU A 30 -9.63 0.75 -9.67
CA LEU A 30 -9.05 -0.42 -9.05
C LEU A 30 -10.06 -1.06 -8.08
N PRO A 31 -10.02 -2.38 -7.88
CA PRO A 31 -10.87 -3.03 -6.90
C PRO A 31 -10.55 -2.53 -5.50
N ALA A 32 -11.54 -2.56 -4.60
CA ALA A 32 -11.40 -2.17 -3.21
C ALA A 32 -10.27 -2.93 -2.48
N LEU A 33 -9.79 -2.37 -1.37
CA LEU A 33 -8.78 -3.00 -0.53
C LEU A 33 -9.38 -4.16 0.27
N GLU A 34 -8.61 -5.24 0.39
CA GLU A 34 -8.97 -6.46 1.12
C GLU A 34 -8.53 -6.33 2.57
N LEU A 35 -9.19 -5.50 3.37
CA LEU A 35 -8.81 -5.28 4.78
C LEU A 35 -9.51 -6.28 5.70
N GLN A 36 -8.77 -6.83 6.67
CA GLN A 36 -9.29 -7.76 7.69
C GLN A 36 -9.55 -6.99 8.99
N GLY A 37 -10.81 -6.92 9.45
CA GLY A 37 -11.22 -5.96 10.50
C GLY A 37 -11.61 -4.59 9.94
N GLY A 38 -11.99 -3.63 10.79
CA GLY A 38 -12.50 -2.31 10.38
C GLY A 38 -14.01 -2.14 10.51
N SER A 39 -14.46 -1.23 11.38
CA SER A 39 -15.85 -0.72 11.39
C SER A 39 -15.97 0.66 12.06
N SER A 40 -15.07 1.61 11.76
CA SER A 40 -15.38 3.02 12.10
C SER A 40 -16.41 3.58 11.12
N LYS A 41 -17.33 4.39 11.64
CA LYS A 41 -18.44 4.98 10.87
C LYS A 41 -17.94 6.03 9.88
N SER A 42 -16.96 6.86 10.26
CA SER A 42 -16.37 7.84 9.37
C SER A 42 -14.87 8.03 9.61
N ILE A 43 -14.14 8.21 8.52
CA ILE A 43 -12.72 8.56 8.54
C ILE A 43 -12.47 9.71 7.56
N THR A 44 -11.59 10.63 7.94
CA THR A 44 -11.07 11.65 7.02
C THR A 44 -9.69 11.22 6.55
N VAL A 45 -9.41 11.34 5.25
CA VAL A 45 -8.11 10.99 4.70
C VAL A 45 -7.55 12.12 3.85
N GLY A 46 -6.26 12.41 4.00
CA GLY A 46 -5.53 13.33 3.13
C GLY A 46 -4.15 12.79 2.80
N ILE A 47 -3.65 13.17 1.63
CA ILE A 47 -2.30 12.84 1.19
C ILE A 47 -1.47 14.11 1.12
N LEU A 48 -0.37 14.15 1.86
CA LEU A 48 0.60 15.22 1.85
C LEU A 48 1.78 14.85 0.94
N ASP A 49 2.08 15.73 -0.02
CA ASP A 49 3.24 15.59 -0.91
C ASP A 49 4.47 16.27 -0.28
N GLU A 50 5.37 15.47 0.28
CA GLU A 50 6.67 15.92 0.84
C GLU A 50 7.84 15.46 -0.02
N ARG A 51 7.61 15.15 -1.30
CA ARG A 51 8.70 14.77 -2.21
C ARG A 51 9.66 15.97 -2.35
N PRO A 52 10.96 15.81 -2.03
CA PRO A 52 11.89 16.94 -1.93
C PRO A 52 11.92 17.82 -3.18
N TYR A 53 11.88 17.20 -4.36
CA TYR A 53 11.91 17.87 -5.65
C TYR A 53 10.59 18.57 -6.02
N VAL A 54 9.46 18.24 -5.38
CA VAL A 54 8.20 18.97 -5.54
C VAL A 54 8.13 20.14 -4.59
N VAL A 55 8.52 19.93 -3.33
CA VAL A 55 8.54 20.98 -2.30
C VAL A 55 9.54 22.08 -2.64
N SER A 56 10.70 21.74 -3.22
CA SER A 56 11.69 22.73 -3.68
C SER A 56 11.26 23.49 -4.94
N GLY A 57 10.24 23.02 -5.66
CA GLY A 57 9.83 23.56 -6.95
C GLY A 57 10.67 23.10 -8.15
N GLU A 58 11.62 22.17 -7.96
CA GLU A 58 12.42 21.60 -9.06
C GLU A 58 11.56 20.83 -10.08
N LYS A 59 10.54 20.12 -9.60
CA LYS A 59 9.52 19.44 -10.39
C LYS A 59 8.13 19.94 -9.99
N PRO A 60 7.19 20.04 -10.95
CA PRO A 60 5.81 20.38 -10.61
C PRO A 60 5.15 19.26 -9.82
N ALA A 61 4.11 19.58 -9.03
CA ALA A 61 3.36 18.60 -8.26
C ALA A 61 2.62 17.54 -9.10
N THR A 62 2.48 17.79 -10.40
CA THR A 62 1.95 16.84 -11.40
C THR A 62 2.95 15.76 -11.78
N TYR A 63 4.22 15.88 -11.40
CA TYR A 63 5.27 14.91 -11.74
C TYR A 63 5.00 13.54 -11.11
N ILE A 64 5.14 12.46 -11.88
CA ILE A 64 4.92 11.07 -11.46
C ILE A 64 6.10 10.14 -11.75
N GLY A 65 7.18 10.66 -12.33
CA GLY A 65 8.34 9.87 -12.71
C GLY A 65 8.87 10.23 -14.08
N GLN A 66 9.55 9.29 -14.72
CA GLN A 66 10.18 9.44 -16.02
C GLN A 66 9.87 8.27 -16.92
N PHE A 67 9.88 8.51 -18.22
CA PHE A 67 9.94 7.47 -19.23
C PHE A 67 11.06 7.73 -20.22
N GLN A 68 11.67 6.67 -20.72
CA GLN A 68 12.76 6.72 -21.67
C GLN A 68 12.41 5.82 -22.85
N LEU A 69 12.50 6.39 -24.05
CA LEU A 69 12.41 5.60 -25.29
C LEU A 69 13.75 4.91 -25.55
N SER A 70 13.75 3.84 -26.33
CA SER A 70 14.91 2.96 -26.54
C SER A 70 16.22 3.66 -26.95
N MET A 71 16.13 4.86 -27.51
CA MET A 71 17.26 5.75 -27.82
C MET A 71 16.85 7.17 -27.41
N GLY A 72 17.48 7.74 -26.36
CA GLY A 72 17.25 9.12 -25.93
C GLY A 72 17.37 9.34 -24.42
N ASP A 73 17.34 10.60 -24.00
CA ASP A 73 17.33 10.97 -22.59
C ASP A 73 15.95 10.70 -21.95
N PRO A 74 15.86 10.52 -20.62
CA PRO A 74 14.59 10.37 -19.92
C PRO A 74 13.73 11.64 -20.03
N TYR A 75 12.45 11.45 -20.30
CA TYR A 75 11.44 12.50 -20.29
C TYR A 75 10.61 12.41 -19.01
N ASP A 76 10.30 13.56 -18.42
CA ASP A 76 9.42 13.60 -17.26
C ASP A 76 7.99 13.19 -17.64
N ALA A 77 7.39 12.37 -16.78
CA ALA A 77 6.01 11.94 -16.84
C ALA A 77 5.18 12.76 -15.86
N PHE A 78 3.98 13.13 -16.27
CA PHE A 78 3.03 13.91 -15.47
C PHE A 78 1.68 13.20 -15.35
N THR A 79 0.91 13.59 -14.34
CA THR A 79 -0.48 13.18 -14.14
C THR A 79 -1.32 13.47 -15.39
N SER A 80 -2.17 12.51 -15.77
CA SER A 80 -3.01 12.65 -16.96
C SER A 80 -4.08 13.73 -16.82
N SER A 81 -4.56 13.98 -15.59
CA SER A 81 -5.54 15.04 -15.31
C SER A 81 -4.93 16.44 -15.22
N LYS A 82 -3.60 16.55 -15.22
CA LYS A 82 -2.84 17.78 -14.91
C LYS A 82 -3.06 18.32 -13.49
N GLN A 83 -3.68 17.54 -12.60
CA GLN A 83 -3.80 17.86 -11.18
C GLN A 83 -2.58 17.36 -10.40
N PRO A 84 -2.29 17.93 -9.21
CA PRO A 84 -1.26 17.39 -8.33
C PRO A 84 -1.45 15.90 -8.07
N MET A 85 -0.36 15.12 -8.09
CA MET A 85 -0.40 13.67 -7.92
C MET A 85 -1.05 13.25 -6.59
N ALA A 86 -0.74 13.96 -5.50
CA ALA A 86 -1.36 13.72 -4.21
C ALA A 86 -2.89 13.92 -4.23
N ALA A 87 -3.39 14.89 -5.01
CA ALA A 87 -4.82 15.10 -5.18
C ALA A 87 -5.46 13.96 -6.01
N GLU A 88 -4.82 13.50 -7.09
CA GLU A 88 -5.29 12.33 -7.83
C GLU A 88 -5.40 11.10 -6.93
N PHE A 89 -4.39 10.81 -6.11
CA PHE A 89 -4.41 9.68 -5.19
C PHE A 89 -5.49 9.85 -4.11
N THR A 90 -5.63 11.05 -3.55
CA THR A 90 -6.63 11.37 -2.52
C THR A 90 -8.04 11.08 -3.02
N THR A 91 -8.37 11.50 -4.25
CA THR A 91 -9.70 11.27 -4.84
C THR A 91 -10.04 9.79 -5.09
N LYS A 92 -9.04 8.90 -5.07
CA LYS A 92 -9.23 7.47 -5.30
C LYS A 92 -9.40 6.67 -4.02
N LEU A 93 -8.94 7.19 -2.89
CA LEU A 93 -9.04 6.51 -1.60
C LEU A 93 -10.46 6.13 -1.20
N PRO A 94 -11.53 6.94 -1.43
CA PRO A 94 -12.89 6.53 -1.12
C PRO A 94 -13.24 5.22 -1.81
N SER A 95 -13.05 5.13 -3.13
CA SER A 95 -13.34 3.90 -3.88
C SER A 95 -12.56 2.67 -3.41
N LEU A 96 -11.35 2.86 -2.88
CA LEU A 96 -10.51 1.80 -2.34
C LEU A 96 -10.94 1.35 -0.94
N LEU A 97 -11.49 2.25 -0.13
CA LEU A 97 -11.77 2.04 1.29
C LEU A 97 -13.26 1.82 1.60
N THR A 98 -14.17 2.17 0.69
CA THR A 98 -15.63 2.13 0.91
C THR A 98 -16.17 0.76 1.32
N GLN A 99 -15.50 -0.35 0.96
CA GLN A 99 -15.92 -1.69 1.38
C GLN A 99 -15.89 -1.87 2.92
N LYS A 100 -15.04 -1.13 3.62
CA LYS A 100 -14.85 -1.24 5.08
C LYS A 100 -15.19 0.02 5.85
N PHE A 101 -15.01 1.17 5.21
CA PHE A 101 -15.30 2.47 5.80
C PHE A 101 -16.44 3.10 4.99
N PRO A 102 -17.69 3.04 5.47
CA PRO A 102 -18.85 3.49 4.69
C PRO A 102 -18.84 5.00 4.43
N GLN A 103 -18.17 5.79 5.28
CA GLN A 103 -17.99 7.23 5.09
C GLN A 103 -16.51 7.59 5.11
N VAL A 104 -15.92 7.72 3.92
CA VAL A 104 -14.55 8.23 3.75
C VAL A 104 -14.65 9.65 3.21
N LYS A 105 -14.31 10.63 4.05
CA LYS A 105 -14.14 12.02 3.62
C LYS A 105 -12.69 12.21 3.18
N THR A 106 -12.49 13.00 2.13
CA THR A 106 -11.16 13.29 1.62
C THR A 106 -10.88 14.78 1.61
N ILE A 107 -9.70 15.18 2.05
CA ILE A 107 -9.25 16.57 1.99
C ILE A 107 -8.02 16.65 1.10
N ASN A 108 -8.11 17.50 0.08
CA ASN A 108 -6.97 17.81 -0.77
C ASN A 108 -6.06 18.79 -0.04
N LEU A 109 -4.84 18.35 0.26
CA LEU A 109 -3.84 19.17 0.93
C LEU A 109 -3.02 19.94 -0.14
N PRO A 110 -2.89 21.27 -0.03
CA PRO A 110 -2.04 22.03 -0.93
C PRO A 110 -0.57 21.60 -0.86
N THR A 111 0.16 21.76 -1.96
CA THR A 111 1.60 21.50 -2.01
C THR A 111 2.35 22.50 -1.13
N GLY A 112 3.34 22.03 -0.36
CA GLY A 112 4.07 22.90 0.58
C GLY A 112 3.37 23.13 1.92
N THR A 113 2.20 22.50 2.16
CA THR A 113 1.57 22.48 3.48
C THR A 113 2.49 21.78 4.49
N SER A 114 2.63 22.34 5.70
CA SER A 114 3.36 21.64 6.77
C SER A 114 2.55 20.47 7.30
N LYS A 115 3.23 19.45 7.84
CA LYS A 115 2.56 18.32 8.48
C LYS A 115 1.57 18.74 9.57
N GLN A 116 1.93 19.72 10.39
CA GLN A 116 1.06 20.22 11.47
C GLN A 116 -0.23 20.82 10.90
N MET A 117 -0.12 21.68 9.89
CA MET A 117 -1.27 22.29 9.22
C MET A 117 -2.12 21.24 8.51
N ALA A 118 -1.50 20.21 7.91
CA ALA A 118 -2.21 19.11 7.27
C ALA A 118 -3.08 18.32 8.27
N VAL A 119 -2.56 18.03 9.46
CA VAL A 119 -3.34 17.37 10.52
C VAL A 119 -4.49 18.27 10.99
N GLU A 120 -4.26 19.57 11.12
CA GLU A 120 -5.30 20.53 11.51
C GLU A 120 -6.45 20.56 10.51
N LEU A 121 -6.14 20.69 9.21
CA LEU A 121 -7.14 20.65 8.14
C LEU A 121 -7.93 19.34 8.13
N LEU A 122 -7.28 18.20 8.41
CA LEU A 122 -7.97 16.91 8.49
C LEU A 122 -8.96 16.85 9.66
N LEU A 123 -8.60 17.40 10.81
CA LEU A 123 -9.43 17.38 12.01
C LEU A 123 -10.57 18.40 11.98
N GLU A 124 -10.45 19.49 11.21
CA GLU A 124 -11.54 20.45 10.99
C GLU A 124 -12.80 19.82 10.38
N SER A 125 -12.67 18.68 9.69
CA SER A 125 -13.80 17.94 9.12
C SER A 125 -14.74 17.29 10.16
N GLY A 126 -14.30 17.22 11.42
CA GLY A 126 -15.08 16.75 12.56
C GLY A 126 -15.29 15.23 12.63
N ASP A 127 -14.55 14.42 11.87
CA ASP A 127 -14.61 12.96 11.99
C ASP A 127 -13.78 12.42 13.17
N ASP A 128 -14.17 11.24 13.68
CA ASP A 128 -13.57 10.62 14.88
C ASP A 128 -12.10 10.20 14.69
N LYS A 129 -11.68 10.01 13.44
CA LYS A 129 -10.34 9.55 13.05
C LYS A 129 -9.89 10.28 11.79
N ALA A 130 -8.71 10.90 11.87
CA ALA A 130 -8.03 11.52 10.74
C ALA A 130 -6.84 10.66 10.31
N VAL A 131 -6.70 10.44 9.01
CA VAL A 131 -5.62 9.68 8.40
C VAL A 131 -4.80 10.60 7.51
N LEU A 132 -3.52 10.74 7.82
CA LEU A 132 -2.56 11.46 7.00
C LEU A 132 -1.64 10.45 6.31
N ILE A 133 -1.54 10.53 4.99
CA ILE A 133 -0.55 9.78 4.21
C ILE A 133 0.49 10.76 3.68
N THR A 134 1.73 10.64 4.12
CA THR A 134 2.85 11.48 3.66
C THR A 134 3.67 10.75 2.62
N LEU A 135 3.84 11.35 1.45
CA LEU A 135 4.67 10.84 0.36
C LEU A 135 6.03 11.55 0.38
N LYS A 136 7.09 10.84 0.76
CA LYS A 136 8.48 11.36 0.72
C LYS A 136 9.20 10.99 -0.57
N GLU A 137 8.83 9.87 -1.17
CA GLU A 137 9.28 9.45 -2.48
C GLU A 137 8.12 8.76 -3.19
N TRP A 138 7.91 9.11 -4.46
CA TRP A 138 6.98 8.42 -5.33
C TRP A 138 7.30 8.83 -6.76
N LYS A 139 8.13 8.02 -7.41
CA LYS A 139 8.52 8.21 -8.81
C LYS A 139 8.64 6.87 -9.52
N SER A 140 8.12 6.85 -10.73
CA SER A 140 8.32 5.75 -11.65
C SER A 140 9.50 6.03 -12.59
N HIS A 141 10.16 5.00 -13.07
CA HIS A 141 11.04 5.08 -14.24
C HIS A 141 10.64 3.97 -15.20
N THR A 142 10.27 4.34 -16.43
CA THR A 142 9.81 3.41 -17.46
C THR A 142 10.74 3.49 -18.66
N ALA A 143 11.64 2.52 -18.80
CA ALA A 143 12.52 2.37 -19.95
C ALA A 143 12.22 1.03 -20.65
N ILE A 144 13.15 0.07 -20.64
CA ILE A 144 12.85 -1.32 -21.02
C ILE A 144 11.92 -1.93 -19.97
N ASP A 145 12.25 -1.73 -18.69
CA ASP A 145 11.44 -2.14 -17.55
C ASP A 145 10.74 -0.95 -16.89
N THR A 146 9.65 -1.22 -16.19
CA THR A 146 9.00 -0.23 -15.31
C THR A 146 9.41 -0.48 -13.87
N SER A 147 9.95 0.56 -13.23
CA SER A 147 10.31 0.54 -11.81
C SER A 147 9.62 1.66 -11.04
N LEU A 148 9.38 1.44 -9.75
CA LEU A 148 8.76 2.40 -8.82
C LEU A 148 9.62 2.53 -7.57
N TRP A 149 10.10 3.74 -7.29
CA TRP A 149 10.66 4.11 -5.99
C TRP A 149 9.55 4.76 -5.18
N PHE A 150 9.41 4.31 -3.94
CA PHE A 150 8.37 4.80 -3.05
C PHE A 150 8.89 4.91 -1.61
N ASP A 151 8.38 5.91 -0.91
CA ASP A 151 8.47 6.09 0.54
C ASP A 151 7.19 6.80 0.97
N ALA A 152 6.27 6.03 1.52
CA ALA A 152 4.97 6.49 1.95
C ALA A 152 4.76 6.14 3.43
N GLN A 153 4.22 7.10 4.17
CA GLN A 153 3.98 6.99 5.61
C GLN A 153 2.50 7.23 5.86
N LEU A 154 1.86 6.39 6.67
CA LEU A 154 0.48 6.53 7.10
C LEU A 154 0.47 6.77 8.60
N GLU A 155 -0.24 7.81 9.01
CA GLU A 155 -0.46 8.21 10.39
C GLU A 155 -1.94 8.34 10.66
N VAL A 156 -2.40 7.81 11.80
CA VAL A 156 -3.79 7.92 12.24
C VAL A 156 -3.83 8.76 13.50
N PHE A 157 -4.72 9.75 13.54
CA PHE A 157 -4.91 10.67 14.65
C PHE A 157 -6.33 10.58 15.20
N ASN A 158 -6.49 10.89 16.49
CA ASN A 158 -7.79 11.18 17.09
C ASN A 158 -8.11 12.69 17.03
N THR A 159 -9.30 13.03 17.51
CA THR A 159 -9.80 14.41 17.64
C THR A 159 -8.92 15.31 18.53
N GLU A 160 -8.13 14.71 19.43
CA GLU A 160 -7.19 15.41 20.32
C GLU A 160 -5.80 15.64 19.68
N LYS A 161 -5.64 15.43 18.37
CA LYS A 161 -4.35 15.50 17.64
C LYS A 161 -3.32 14.46 18.10
N GLN A 162 -3.71 13.43 18.85
CA GLN A 162 -2.81 12.39 19.33
C GLN A 162 -2.62 11.31 18.26
N LEU A 163 -1.38 10.90 18.06
CA LEU A 163 -1.03 9.82 17.12
C LEU A 163 -1.44 8.46 17.69
N LEU A 164 -2.29 7.74 16.97
CA LEU A 164 -2.84 6.42 17.33
C LEU A 164 -2.09 5.25 16.69
N SER A 165 -1.64 5.42 15.45
CA SER A 165 -0.83 4.42 14.74
C SER A 165 0.04 5.06 13.68
N TYR A 166 1.17 4.42 13.38
CA TYR A 166 2.13 4.82 12.37
C TYR A 166 2.52 3.60 11.55
N LYS A 167 2.55 3.73 10.23
CA LYS A 167 3.10 2.73 9.32
C LYS A 167 3.89 3.41 8.22
N ARG A 168 5.06 2.87 7.89
CA ARG A 168 5.85 3.30 6.73
C ARG A 168 6.08 2.12 5.79
N THR A 169 6.01 2.40 4.50
CA THR A 169 6.44 1.50 3.44
C THR A 169 7.41 2.26 2.54
N GLN A 170 8.59 1.69 2.35
CA GLN A 170 9.61 2.28 1.48
C GLN A 170 10.30 1.18 0.68
N GLY A 171 10.79 1.53 -0.49
CA GLY A 171 11.55 0.59 -1.29
C GLY A 171 11.55 0.92 -2.78
N HIS A 172 11.90 -0.10 -3.54
CA HIS A 172 12.03 -0.06 -4.98
C HIS A 172 11.49 -1.38 -5.55
N ASP A 173 10.44 -1.28 -6.37
CA ASP A 173 9.85 -2.42 -7.06
C ASP A 173 10.14 -2.33 -8.56
N THR A 174 10.42 -3.46 -9.20
CA THR A 174 10.55 -3.57 -10.66
C THR A 174 9.47 -4.51 -11.19
N PHE A 175 8.71 -4.05 -12.19
CA PHE A 175 7.56 -4.75 -12.76
C PHE A 175 7.85 -5.39 -14.12
N GLY A 176 9.12 -5.42 -14.52
CA GLY A 176 9.57 -5.90 -15.82
C GLY A 176 9.06 -5.05 -17.00
N GLY A 177 9.52 -5.41 -18.19
CA GLY A 177 9.10 -4.81 -19.46
C GLY A 177 7.97 -5.55 -20.15
N ALA A 178 7.28 -4.85 -21.05
CA ALA A 178 6.36 -5.49 -22.00
C ALA A 178 6.94 -5.36 -23.42
N ALA A 179 7.71 -6.36 -23.85
CA ALA A 179 8.34 -6.39 -25.17
C ALA A 179 7.33 -6.23 -26.33
N ILE A 180 6.09 -6.68 -26.14
CA ILE A 180 5.03 -6.67 -27.17
C ILE A 180 4.12 -5.43 -27.06
N ALA A 181 3.74 -5.01 -25.85
CA ALA A 181 2.81 -3.89 -25.64
C ALA A 181 3.50 -2.51 -25.59
N GLY A 182 4.82 -2.49 -25.45
CA GLY A 182 5.63 -1.30 -25.28
C GLY A 182 5.66 -0.80 -23.82
N PRO A 183 6.71 -0.05 -23.43
CA PRO A 183 6.94 0.33 -22.03
C PRO A 183 5.85 1.21 -21.43
N ILE A 184 5.39 2.22 -22.19
CA ILE A 184 4.39 3.19 -21.72
C ILE A 184 3.06 2.49 -21.45
N THR A 185 2.66 1.55 -22.31
CA THR A 185 1.44 0.76 -22.12
C THR A 185 1.55 -0.12 -20.88
N ASN A 186 2.73 -0.70 -20.64
CA ASN A 186 2.96 -1.49 -19.43
C ASN A 186 2.82 -0.62 -18.17
N ALA A 187 3.48 0.53 -18.13
CA ALA A 187 3.45 1.44 -16.98
C ALA A 187 2.02 1.92 -16.66
N LYS A 188 1.23 2.26 -17.69
CA LYS A 188 -0.18 2.65 -17.52
C LYS A 188 -1.04 1.56 -16.90
N ARG A 189 -0.64 0.29 -17.06
CA ARG A 189 -1.31 -0.87 -16.47
C ARG A 189 -0.75 -1.20 -15.09
N THR A 190 0.56 -1.23 -14.91
CA THR A 190 1.21 -1.75 -13.70
C THR A 190 1.26 -0.75 -12.55
N LEU A 191 1.57 0.52 -12.82
CA LEU A 191 1.74 1.53 -11.77
C LEU A 191 0.47 1.77 -10.92
N PRO A 192 -0.75 1.75 -11.48
CA PRO A 192 -1.95 1.84 -10.65
C PRO A 192 -2.16 0.62 -9.75
N HIS A 193 -1.85 -0.59 -10.23
CA HIS A 193 -1.89 -1.78 -9.38
C HIS A 193 -0.85 -1.70 -8.27
N ALA A 194 0.35 -1.18 -8.56
CA ALA A 194 1.37 -0.89 -7.55
C ALA A 194 0.85 0.10 -6.50
N PHE A 195 0.17 1.17 -6.93
CA PHE A 195 -0.49 2.10 -6.01
C PHE A 195 -1.49 1.38 -5.07
N ARG A 196 -2.42 0.58 -5.61
CA ARG A 196 -3.33 -0.23 -4.78
C ARG A 196 -2.57 -1.13 -3.81
N GLN A 197 -1.53 -1.81 -4.28
CA GLN A 197 -0.73 -2.72 -3.45
C GLN A 197 -0.04 -1.99 -2.29
N LYS A 198 0.51 -0.79 -2.52
CA LYS A 198 1.12 0.00 -1.44
C LYS A 198 0.07 0.54 -0.47
N MET A 199 -1.09 0.98 -0.95
CA MET A 199 -2.20 1.37 -0.07
C MET A 199 -2.70 0.17 0.74
N GLN A 200 -2.85 -1.00 0.13
CA GLN A 200 -3.18 -2.26 0.82
C GLN A 200 -2.17 -2.51 1.95
N ALA A 201 -0.86 -2.44 1.68
CA ALA A 201 0.16 -2.68 2.70
C ALA A 201 0.13 -1.69 3.86
N LEU A 202 -0.20 -0.41 3.60
CA LEU A 202 -0.34 0.61 4.65
C LEU A 202 -1.59 0.38 5.51
N PHE A 203 -2.74 0.17 4.87
CA PHE A 203 -4.03 0.02 5.57
C PHE A 203 -4.24 -1.36 6.18
N SER A 204 -3.51 -2.39 5.74
CA SER A 204 -3.61 -3.76 6.29
C SER A 204 -2.79 -3.97 7.55
N ASP A 205 -2.00 -2.98 7.96
CA ASP A 205 -1.20 -3.07 9.18
C ASP A 205 -2.10 -3.21 10.41
N THR A 206 -1.77 -4.15 11.31
CA THR A 206 -2.63 -4.50 12.44
C THR A 206 -2.89 -3.31 13.37
N LEU A 207 -1.89 -2.45 13.60
CA LEU A 207 -2.05 -1.28 14.43
C LEU A 207 -2.89 -0.20 13.74
N VAL A 208 -2.76 -0.06 12.42
CA VAL A 208 -3.57 0.86 11.63
C VAL A 208 -5.03 0.44 11.63
N ILE A 209 -5.32 -0.83 11.33
CA ILE A 209 -6.70 -1.34 11.37
C ILE A 209 -7.29 -1.19 12.78
N ALA A 210 -6.54 -1.56 13.82
CA ALA A 210 -7.01 -1.43 15.19
C ALA A 210 -7.35 0.04 15.52
N SER A 211 -6.44 0.97 15.22
CA SER A 211 -6.64 2.39 15.48
C SER A 211 -7.80 3.01 14.69
N LEU A 212 -8.09 2.49 13.49
CA LEU A 212 -9.25 2.86 12.69
C LEU A 212 -10.54 2.14 13.08
N SER A 213 -10.49 1.06 13.86
CA SER A 213 -11.66 0.26 14.22
C SER A 213 -12.21 0.57 15.60
N PHE A 214 -11.33 0.92 16.54
CA PHE A 214 -11.72 1.18 17.93
C PHE A 214 -12.00 2.67 18.15
N ASP A 215 -13.19 2.96 18.72
CA ASP A 215 -13.59 4.33 19.04
C ASP A 215 -12.57 5.03 19.95
N LYS A 216 -12.06 4.30 20.96
CA LYS A 216 -11.06 4.73 21.94
C LYS A 216 -9.73 3.99 21.79
N ALA A 217 -9.18 3.97 20.58
CA ALA A 217 -7.81 3.50 20.38
C ALA A 217 -6.84 4.33 21.25
N PRO A 218 -5.99 3.72 22.09
CA PRO A 218 -5.05 4.48 22.91
C PRO A 218 -3.95 5.08 22.02
N PRO A 219 -3.44 6.28 22.35
CA PRO A 219 -2.31 6.89 21.64
C PRO A 219 -1.06 6.01 21.68
N ILE A 220 -0.21 6.10 20.65
CA ILE A 220 1.07 5.38 20.60
C ILE A 220 1.91 5.67 21.84
N ALA A 221 1.93 6.93 22.31
CA ALA A 221 2.70 7.32 23.49
C ALA A 221 2.27 6.57 24.75
N VAL A 222 0.99 6.22 24.89
CA VAL A 222 0.48 5.44 26.02
C VAL A 222 0.80 3.95 25.83
N ARG A 223 0.67 3.43 24.61
CA ARG A 223 1.05 2.04 24.27
C ARG A 223 2.53 1.78 24.54
N ALA A 224 3.39 2.74 24.20
CA ALA A 224 4.84 2.64 24.39
C ALA A 224 5.30 2.78 25.85
N VAL A 225 4.46 3.36 26.73
CA VAL A 225 4.74 3.48 28.17
C VAL A 225 4.32 2.22 28.92
N ASP A 226 3.25 1.55 28.50
CA ASP A 226 2.88 0.24 29.06
C ASP A 226 3.94 -0.85 28.75
N ASP A 227 4.71 -0.67 27.68
CA ASP A 227 5.89 -1.47 27.31
C ASP A 227 7.12 -1.24 28.22
N THR A 228 7.05 -0.33 29.22
CA THR A 228 8.09 -0.18 30.26
C THR A 228 7.79 -0.92 31.56
N SER A 229 6.62 -1.55 31.66
CA SER A 229 6.48 -2.67 32.58
C SER A 229 7.46 -3.77 32.10
N VAL A 230 8.24 -4.35 33.03
CA VAL A 230 8.98 -5.60 32.77
C VAL A 230 8.03 -6.46 31.93
N PRO A 231 8.45 -7.01 30.77
CA PRO A 231 7.52 -7.75 29.94
C PRO A 231 6.81 -8.71 30.86
N VAL A 232 5.48 -8.56 30.98
CA VAL A 232 4.70 -9.73 31.26
C VAL A 232 5.01 -10.58 30.05
N VAL A 233 6.01 -11.46 30.25
CA VAL A 233 6.13 -12.68 29.50
C VAL A 233 4.79 -13.34 29.79
N ASP A 234 3.78 -12.96 29.00
CA ASP A 234 2.85 -13.96 28.53
C ASP A 234 3.80 -15.01 27.99
N LEU A 235 3.95 -16.07 28.79
CA LEU A 235 4.44 -17.33 28.31
C LEU A 235 3.52 -17.60 27.11
N ILE A 236 3.97 -17.20 25.93
CA ILE A 236 3.52 -17.82 24.70
C ILE A 236 4.02 -19.24 24.88
N GLU A 237 3.18 -20.07 25.51
CA GLU A 237 3.44 -21.49 25.61
C GLU A 237 3.70 -21.94 24.18
N PRO A 238 4.91 -22.40 23.89
CA PRO A 238 5.32 -22.58 22.53
C PRO A 238 4.46 -23.66 21.89
N GLN A 239 3.73 -23.28 20.85
CA GLN A 239 2.72 -24.13 20.24
C GLN A 239 3.38 -25.19 19.35
N ALA A 240 2.70 -26.32 19.17
CA ALA A 240 3.12 -27.32 18.20
C ALA A 240 2.87 -26.79 16.79
N CYS A 241 3.95 -26.61 16.02
CA CYS A 241 3.88 -26.10 14.65
C CYS A 241 3.74 -27.26 13.66
N THR A 242 2.93 -27.08 12.62
CA THR A 242 2.87 -28.04 11.52
C THR A 242 4.05 -27.85 10.57
N VAL A 243 4.43 -28.91 9.86
CA VAL A 243 5.52 -28.87 8.85
C VAL A 243 5.27 -27.77 7.80
N GLU A 244 4.02 -27.58 7.39
CA GLU A 244 3.64 -26.55 6.41
C GLU A 244 3.91 -25.12 6.89
N LEU A 245 3.65 -24.84 8.17
CA LEU A 245 3.87 -23.52 8.75
C LEU A 245 5.37 -23.19 8.87
N ILE A 246 6.18 -24.20 9.21
CA ILE A 246 7.64 -24.07 9.26
C ILE A 246 8.21 -23.82 7.86
N LEU A 247 7.74 -24.56 6.85
CA LEU A 247 8.16 -24.37 5.47
C LEU A 247 7.75 -23.00 4.92
N TYR A 248 6.57 -22.50 5.30
CA TYR A 248 6.13 -21.15 4.95
C TYR A 248 7.10 -20.07 5.47
N TRP A 249 7.49 -20.13 6.74
CA TRP A 249 8.43 -19.15 7.30
C TRP A 249 9.85 -19.28 6.76
N LYS A 250 10.30 -20.50 6.48
CA LYS A 250 11.62 -20.73 5.88
C LYS A 250 11.68 -20.19 4.45
N ASN A 251 10.62 -20.37 3.67
CA ASN A 251 10.51 -19.78 2.33
C ASN A 251 10.36 -18.25 2.37
N ALA A 252 9.88 -17.70 3.49
CA ALA A 252 9.84 -16.26 3.75
C ALA A 252 11.18 -15.69 4.27
N GLY A 253 12.23 -16.51 4.36
CA GLY A 253 13.57 -16.08 4.77
C GLY A 253 13.74 -15.86 6.27
N MET A 254 12.84 -16.39 7.10
CA MET A 254 12.96 -16.30 8.56
C MET A 254 14.13 -17.15 9.08
N PRO A 255 14.99 -16.62 9.97
CA PRO A 255 16.11 -17.37 10.55
C PRO A 255 15.64 -18.57 11.37
N ASP A 256 16.35 -19.70 11.29
CA ASP A 256 15.96 -20.94 12.00
C ASP A 256 15.87 -20.76 13.53
N GLN A 257 16.69 -19.88 14.13
CA GLN A 257 16.61 -19.56 15.56
C GLN A 257 15.30 -18.84 15.95
N GLU A 258 14.77 -18.02 15.05
CA GLU A 258 13.51 -17.32 15.25
C GLU A 258 12.33 -18.30 15.11
N ILE A 259 12.41 -19.26 14.17
CA ILE A 259 11.41 -20.33 14.02
C ILE A 259 11.39 -21.23 15.27
N LEU A 260 12.55 -21.61 15.79
CA LEU A 260 12.67 -22.46 16.99
C LEU A 260 12.18 -21.75 18.26
N SER A 261 12.31 -20.42 18.33
CA SER A 261 11.73 -19.65 19.44
C SER A 261 10.19 -19.63 19.43
N LYS A 262 9.58 -19.90 18.27
CA LYS A 262 8.12 -19.89 18.06
C LYS A 262 7.48 -21.28 18.10
N CYS A 263 8.28 -22.35 18.00
CA CYS A 263 7.82 -23.74 17.91
C CYS A 263 8.60 -24.66 18.86
N HIS A 264 7.95 -25.26 19.87
CA HIS A 264 8.61 -26.19 20.79
C HIS A 264 8.46 -27.67 20.40
N SER A 265 7.53 -27.98 19.50
CA SER A 265 7.44 -29.31 18.86
C SER A 265 6.86 -29.19 17.46
N VAL A 266 7.19 -30.15 16.59
CA VAL A 266 6.62 -30.26 15.24
C VAL A 266 5.54 -31.34 15.25
N LYS A 267 4.36 -31.02 14.71
CA LYS A 267 3.21 -31.93 14.59
C LYS A 267 2.98 -32.34 13.14
#